data_AF-A0AAW0N6G3-F1
#
_entry.id   AF-A0AAW0N6G3-F1
#
_cell.length_a   1.000
_cell.length_b   1.000
_cell.length_c   1.000
_cell.angle_alpha   90.00
_cell.angle_beta   90.00
_cell.angle_gamma   90.00
#
_symmetry.space_group_name_H-M   'P 1'
#
loop_
_entity.id
_entity.type
_entity.pdbx_description
1 polymer ?
#
loop_
_entity_poly.entity_id
_entity_poly.type
_entity_poly.pdbx_seq_one_letter_code
_entity_poly.pdbx_strand_id
1 'polypeptide(L)'
;MDPDSSMVRHLLSSDGKLRPCVDVPQSSRVVQIDTFIWFPEVQETISGFPYVKEESSKVSLSLRVTQTRGGVAWDHPTGIMQAFVLLLTFGLVHSSLGQYSQIQWLSHLRGRWRHSNWMADDVDCPLECDCPPAYPTAMYCHNRNLQHVPYVPSHIKYVYLQRNQITGIQEGVFDNATDLVWVVLFQNKLNSEKIGKNVFIKLKNLDRLYLNHNELTRIPSNLPKSITDLRLGHNKISKISSSSFDGMVDLTNLQLQANEIDNVGGAFKGLKSLSRLDMRKNKLKKIPDNLPERLQQLYLEFNHIESVPLGLFTKAPKLQFVRLAHNKLTDKGLPANVFNISTLVELDLSHNKLERIPTVSKRLENLYLQANKIKEFSLSSFCSSIDMTNFSMLRMLRLDANEISAKDIPAEAAYCLRRIAFIDV
;
A
#
# COMPACT_ATOMS: atom_id res chain seq x y z
N MET A 1 24.56 61.17 20.97
CA MET A 1 23.52 61.77 21.83
C MET A 1 22.46 60.71 22.01
N ASP A 2 22.51 60.02 23.14
CA ASP A 2 21.37 59.34 23.79
C ASP A 2 20.78 60.34 24.82
N PRO A 3 19.56 60.17 25.41
CA PRO A 3 18.94 58.88 25.79
C PRO A 3 17.39 58.78 25.76
N ASP A 4 16.86 57.55 25.82
CA ASP A 4 15.85 57.02 26.77
C ASP A 4 15.51 55.56 26.37
N SER A 5 16.00 54.50 27.02
CA SER A 5 15.76 53.96 28.38
C SER A 5 14.36 53.34 28.61
N SER A 6 14.27 52.00 28.54
CA SER A 6 13.86 51.19 29.70
C SER A 6 14.31 49.72 29.56
N MET A 7 15.20 49.32 30.48
CA MET A 7 15.49 47.95 30.90
C MET A 7 14.25 47.34 31.60
N VAL A 8 14.07 46.02 31.75
CA VAL A 8 14.66 45.22 32.86
C VAL A 8 14.37 43.71 32.69
N ARG A 9 15.49 42.95 32.64
CA ARG A 9 15.89 41.68 33.31
C ARG A 9 15.13 40.35 33.18
N HIS A 10 15.96 39.34 32.88
CA HIS A 10 15.87 37.91 33.20
C HIS A 10 15.53 37.59 34.66
N LEU A 11 14.78 36.50 34.88
CA LEU A 11 14.98 35.55 35.97
C LEU A 11 14.55 34.13 35.54
N LEU A 12 15.45 33.17 35.69
CA LEU A 12 15.17 31.75 35.83
C LEU A 12 14.50 31.51 37.18
N SER A 13 13.52 30.60 37.25
CA SER A 13 13.29 29.80 38.46
C SER A 13 12.74 28.43 38.08
N SER A 14 13.53 27.44 38.46
CA SER A 14 13.13 26.09 38.84
C SER A 14 11.96 26.11 39.83
N ASP A 15 10.88 25.39 39.53
CA ASP A 15 10.12 24.66 40.55
C ASP A 15 9.17 23.66 39.87
N GLY A 16 9.50 22.38 40.03
CA GLY A 16 8.61 21.29 39.65
C GLY A 16 7.44 21.21 40.62
N LYS A 17 6.23 21.49 40.13
CA LYS A 17 4.96 20.92 40.63
C LYS A 17 3.80 21.19 39.68
N LEU A 18 3.13 20.11 39.30
CA LEU A 18 1.87 20.05 38.55
C LEU A 18 0.72 20.75 39.30
N ARG A 19 -0.10 21.53 38.57
CA ARG A 19 -1.48 21.85 38.95
C ARG A 19 -2.40 21.97 37.71
N PRO A 20 -3.72 21.72 37.88
CA PRO A 20 -4.58 21.12 36.86
C PRO A 20 -5.46 22.12 36.08
N CYS A 21 -6.14 21.54 35.08
CA CYS A 21 -6.97 22.11 34.02
C CYS A 21 -7.88 23.29 34.38
N VAL A 22 -7.98 24.23 33.44
CA VAL A 22 -9.10 25.18 33.30
C VAL A 22 -9.56 25.17 31.84
N ASP A 23 -10.86 24.91 31.65
CA ASP A 23 -11.57 24.87 30.37
C ASP A 23 -11.86 26.28 29.81
N VAL A 24 -11.65 26.48 28.50
CA VAL A 24 -12.34 27.48 27.66
C VAL A 24 -12.33 27.01 26.17
N PRO A 25 -13.18 27.52 25.25
CA PRO A 25 -14.16 26.72 24.53
C PRO A 25 -13.81 26.45 23.05
N GLN A 26 -14.54 25.50 22.48
CA GLN A 26 -14.48 25.03 21.10
C GLN A 26 -14.64 26.12 20.04
N SER A 27 -13.66 26.20 19.13
CA SER A 27 -13.84 26.68 17.74
C SER A 27 -12.51 26.55 16.99
N SER A 28 -12.30 25.46 16.25
CA SER A 28 -11.56 25.48 14.96
C SER A 28 -11.46 24.10 14.31
N ARG A 29 -11.52 24.16 12.98
CA ARG A 29 -11.53 23.08 12.00
C ARG A 29 -10.30 22.18 12.14
N VAL A 30 -10.51 20.87 12.24
CA VAL A 30 -9.43 19.88 12.16
C VAL A 30 -9.09 19.65 10.69
N VAL A 31 -7.94 20.17 10.28
CA VAL A 31 -7.19 19.68 9.11
C VAL A 31 -6.30 18.55 9.62
N GLN A 32 -6.60 17.33 9.21
CA GLN A 32 -5.79 16.16 9.56
C GLN A 32 -4.52 16.16 8.71
N ILE A 33 -3.38 16.48 9.34
CA ILE A 33 -2.03 16.31 8.79
C ILE A 33 -1.47 15.05 9.42
N ASP A 34 -1.56 13.92 8.70
CA ASP A 34 -0.90 12.68 9.11
C ASP A 34 0.62 12.84 8.93
N THR A 35 1.30 13.17 10.01
CA THR A 35 2.76 13.25 10.09
C THR A 35 3.27 11.87 10.53
N PHE A 36 3.82 11.07 9.61
CA PHE A 36 4.49 9.82 9.96
C PHE A 36 5.95 10.12 10.31
N ILE A 37 6.28 10.00 11.59
CA ILE A 37 7.65 9.98 12.11
C ILE A 37 8.19 8.56 11.94
N TRP A 38 9.33 8.44 11.24
CA TRP A 38 10.10 7.21 11.08
C TRP A 38 11.01 6.99 12.29
N PHE A 39 11.02 5.77 12.86
CA PHE A 39 12.10 5.28 13.72
C PHE A 39 12.99 4.33 12.90
N PRO A 40 14.33 4.46 12.93
CA PRO A 40 15.22 3.46 12.37
C PRO A 40 15.52 2.36 13.41
N GLU A 41 15.37 1.10 13.02
CA GLU A 41 15.84 -0.06 13.77
C GLU A 41 17.38 -0.13 13.72
N VAL A 42 18.00 -0.24 14.90
CA VAL A 42 19.42 -0.51 15.10
C VAL A 42 19.64 -2.01 15.04
N GLN A 43 20.43 -2.49 14.07
CA GLN A 43 20.98 -3.86 14.06
C GLN A 43 22.34 -3.85 14.75
N GLU A 44 22.46 -4.55 15.88
CA GLU A 44 23.75 -4.91 16.47
C GLU A 44 24.28 -6.19 15.83
N THR A 45 25.47 -6.07 15.24
CA THR A 45 26.39 -7.16 14.90
C THR A 45 27.34 -7.41 16.08
N ILE A 46 27.43 -8.66 16.54
CA ILE A 46 28.65 -9.20 17.15
C ILE A 46 28.91 -10.58 16.56
N SER A 47 30.09 -10.74 15.95
CA SER A 47 30.66 -11.99 15.46
C SER A 47 31.86 -12.40 16.34
N GLY A 48 32.04 -13.70 16.54
CA GLY A 48 33.20 -14.28 17.24
C GLY A 48 33.13 -15.81 17.36
N PHE A 49 33.89 -16.49 16.49
CA PHE A 49 34.15 -17.93 16.26
C PHE A 49 34.61 -18.78 17.50
N PRO A 50 34.86 -20.13 17.43
CA PRO A 50 35.06 -21.02 16.25
C PRO A 50 34.43 -22.45 16.24
N TYR A 51 34.39 -23.00 15.01
CA TYR A 51 34.52 -24.41 14.54
C TYR A 51 34.55 -25.59 15.54
N VAL A 52 33.69 -26.61 15.31
CA VAL A 52 34.06 -28.04 15.21
C VAL A 52 33.10 -28.77 14.23
N LYS A 53 33.66 -29.69 13.44
CA LYS A 53 33.04 -30.58 12.44
C LYS A 53 32.27 -31.76 13.07
N GLU A 54 31.53 -32.45 12.19
CA GLU A 54 31.23 -33.90 12.18
C GLU A 54 29.89 -34.43 12.72
N GLU A 55 29.17 -35.00 11.73
CA GLU A 55 28.51 -36.30 11.70
C GLU A 55 27.14 -36.57 12.33
N SER A 56 26.42 -37.34 11.51
CA SER A 56 25.10 -37.91 11.62
C SER A 56 24.90 -38.82 12.83
N SER A 57 23.72 -38.77 13.45
CA SER A 57 23.06 -39.94 14.05
C SER A 57 21.56 -39.72 14.22
N LYS A 58 20.78 -40.66 13.68
CA LYS A 58 19.34 -40.85 13.94
C LYS A 58 19.13 -41.20 15.41
N VAL A 59 18.09 -40.65 16.03
CA VAL A 59 17.52 -41.20 17.27
C VAL A 59 16.00 -41.32 17.12
N SER A 60 15.53 -42.56 17.14
CA SER A 60 14.13 -42.96 17.24
C SER A 60 13.67 -42.95 18.69
N LEU A 61 12.55 -42.28 18.99
CA LEU A 61 11.90 -42.31 20.30
C LEU A 61 10.84 -43.42 20.32
N SER A 62 11.09 -44.41 21.18
CA SER A 62 10.22 -45.53 21.55
C SER A 62 9.55 -45.20 22.89
N LEU A 63 8.22 -45.25 22.92
CA LEU A 63 7.42 -45.11 24.15
C LEU A 63 7.01 -46.51 24.63
N ARG A 64 7.56 -46.93 25.77
CA ARG A 64 7.09 -48.09 26.55
C ARG A 64 5.98 -47.64 27.50
N VAL A 65 4.86 -48.36 27.51
CA VAL A 65 3.87 -48.33 28.59
C VAL A 65 3.88 -49.69 29.28
N THR A 66 4.09 -49.66 30.59
CA THR A 66 4.18 -50.83 31.48
C THR A 66 2.81 -51.39 31.84
N GLN A 67 2.73 -52.72 31.86
CA GLN A 67 1.55 -53.52 32.18
C GLN A 67 1.60 -53.98 33.65
N THR A 68 0.52 -53.81 34.40
CA THR A 68 0.28 -54.44 35.71
C THR A 68 -0.82 -55.49 35.60
N ARG A 69 -0.63 -56.65 36.25
CA ARG A 69 -1.41 -57.89 36.14
C ARG A 69 -2.13 -58.20 37.47
N GLY A 70 -3.36 -58.72 37.38
CA GLY A 70 -4.14 -59.39 38.43
C GLY A 70 -5.63 -59.37 38.05
N GLY A 71 -6.25 -60.44 37.53
CA GLY A 71 -6.90 -61.55 38.25
C GLY A 71 -8.25 -61.09 38.84
N VAL A 72 -9.46 -61.57 38.50
CA VAL A 72 -10.03 -62.94 38.57
C VAL A 72 -11.33 -63.02 37.72
N ALA A 73 -11.74 -64.24 37.35
CA ALA A 73 -12.82 -64.71 36.45
C ALA A 73 -14.28 -64.38 36.85
N TRP A 74 -15.24 -64.47 35.90
CA TRP A 74 -16.31 -65.50 35.75
C TRP A 74 -17.32 -65.15 34.61
N ASP A 75 -17.64 -66.16 33.80
CA ASP A 75 -18.84 -66.50 32.99
C ASP A 75 -19.45 -65.64 31.84
N HIS A 76 -19.73 -66.37 30.73
CA HIS A 76 -20.44 -66.10 29.46
C HIS A 76 -21.97 -65.85 29.59
N PRO A 77 -22.80 -65.70 28.51
CA PRO A 77 -22.63 -65.25 27.10
C PRO A 77 -23.66 -64.15 26.70
N THR A 78 -23.56 -63.38 25.61
CA THR A 78 -24.12 -63.56 24.23
C THR A 78 -24.08 -62.15 23.58
N GLY A 79 -23.85 -61.85 22.30
CA GLY A 79 -23.69 -62.59 21.07
C GLY A 79 -23.47 -61.59 19.91
N ILE A 80 -22.86 -62.07 18.81
CA ILE A 80 -23.08 -61.66 17.40
C ILE A 80 -22.71 -60.18 17.07
N MET A 81 -21.72 -59.84 16.23
CA MET A 81 -21.47 -60.31 14.86
C MET A 81 -20.12 -59.80 14.32
N GLN A 82 -19.47 -60.61 13.48
CA GLN A 82 -18.30 -60.30 12.64
C GLN A 82 -18.69 -59.73 11.27
N ALA A 83 -17.80 -58.94 10.63
CA ALA A 83 -17.47 -58.94 9.19
C ALA A 83 -16.31 -57.94 8.94
N PHE A 84 -15.03 -58.35 8.75
CA PHE A 84 -14.32 -58.70 7.49
C PHE A 84 -14.54 -57.69 6.32
N VAL A 85 -13.60 -56.85 5.85
CA VAL A 85 -12.23 -56.99 5.25
C VAL A 85 -12.21 -57.23 3.71
N LEU A 86 -11.81 -56.17 2.96
CA LEU A 86 -10.96 -56.05 1.72
C LEU A 86 -11.31 -56.71 0.35
N LEU A 87 -11.39 -55.91 -0.75
CA LEU A 87 -10.47 -55.80 -1.92
C LEU A 87 -11.06 -55.35 -3.31
N LEU A 88 -10.43 -54.30 -3.88
CA LEU A 88 -10.01 -53.92 -5.27
C LEU A 88 -10.67 -54.41 -6.61
N THR A 89 -10.94 -53.41 -7.48
CA THR A 89 -10.54 -53.17 -8.91
C THR A 89 -11.38 -53.53 -10.18
N PHE A 90 -11.34 -52.56 -11.14
CA PHE A 90 -11.68 -52.51 -12.60
C PHE A 90 -13.18 -52.59 -13.02
N GLY A 91 -13.76 -51.82 -13.96
CA GLY A 91 -13.35 -50.71 -14.84
C GLY A 91 -14.37 -50.53 -16.01
N LEU A 92 -14.72 -49.27 -16.37
CA LEU A 92 -15.36 -48.74 -17.61
C LEU A 92 -16.85 -49.06 -17.86
N VAL A 93 -17.76 -48.09 -18.14
CA VAL A 93 -17.93 -47.28 -19.37
C VAL A 93 -18.67 -45.92 -19.09
N HIS A 94 -18.30 -44.88 -19.88
CA HIS A 94 -18.88 -43.53 -20.21
C HIS A 94 -20.30 -43.15 -19.71
N SER A 95 -20.72 -41.90 -19.43
CA SER A 95 -20.36 -40.55 -19.92
C SER A 95 -21.12 -39.44 -19.14
N SER A 96 -20.57 -38.22 -19.13
CA SER A 96 -21.23 -36.90 -19.00
C SER A 96 -22.17 -36.59 -17.81
N LEU A 97 -21.71 -35.73 -16.88
CA LEU A 97 -22.37 -34.51 -16.39
C LEU A 97 -21.63 -33.97 -15.15
N GLY A 98 -21.51 -32.65 -15.05
CA GLY A 98 -20.71 -31.95 -14.04
C GLY A 98 -21.12 -32.28 -12.60
N GLN A 99 -20.12 -32.50 -11.74
CA GLN A 99 -20.29 -32.66 -10.31
C GLN A 99 -20.69 -31.33 -9.67
N TYR A 100 -21.99 -31.16 -9.46
CA TYR A 100 -22.54 -30.33 -8.40
C TYR A 100 -22.10 -30.91 -7.05
N SER A 101 -21.47 -30.10 -6.20
CA SER A 101 -21.20 -30.47 -4.80
C SER A 101 -22.51 -30.50 -4.01
N GLN A 102 -23.06 -31.69 -3.81
CA GLN A 102 -24.20 -31.97 -2.93
C GLN A 102 -23.83 -31.78 -1.46
N ILE A 103 -23.72 -30.54 -0.96
CA ILE A 103 -23.69 -30.27 0.49
C ILE A 103 -24.58 -29.06 0.87
N GLN A 104 -25.44 -28.56 -0.04
CA GLN A 104 -26.38 -27.46 0.25
C GLN A 104 -27.44 -27.75 1.33
N TRP A 105 -27.56 -28.99 1.84
CA TRP A 105 -28.57 -29.36 2.83
C TRP A 105 -28.08 -29.31 4.29
N LEU A 106 -26.76 -29.18 4.55
CA LEU A 106 -26.24 -29.08 5.92
C LEU A 106 -26.50 -27.72 6.59
N SER A 107 -27.03 -26.73 5.84
CA SER A 107 -27.53 -25.46 6.37
C SER A 107 -28.84 -25.61 7.18
N HIS A 108 -29.55 -26.74 7.08
CA HIS A 108 -30.87 -26.90 7.70
C HIS A 108 -30.89 -27.46 9.13
N LEU A 109 -29.77 -27.89 9.71
CA LEU A 109 -29.79 -28.62 11.00
C LEU A 109 -28.94 -28.03 12.14
N ARG A 110 -28.64 -26.72 12.12
CA ARG A 110 -27.94 -26.06 13.25
C ARG A 110 -28.67 -24.89 13.91
N GLY A 111 -29.98 -24.77 13.68
CA GLY A 111 -30.84 -23.72 14.23
C GLY A 111 -31.63 -24.08 15.49
N ARG A 112 -31.19 -25.04 16.33
CA ARG A 112 -31.82 -25.26 17.64
C ARG A 112 -30.92 -24.70 18.74
N TRP A 113 -31.52 -23.86 19.58
CA TRP A 113 -30.98 -23.12 20.73
C TRP A 113 -30.55 -21.66 20.46
N ARG A 114 -31.52 -20.80 20.10
CA ARG A 114 -31.64 -19.47 20.72
C ARG A 114 -33.10 -19.18 21.06
N HIS A 115 -33.29 -18.61 22.25
CA HIS A 115 -34.58 -18.37 22.89
C HIS A 115 -35.54 -17.53 22.05
N SER A 116 -36.81 -17.88 22.22
CA SER A 116 -38.05 -17.24 21.78
C SER A 116 -38.18 -15.77 22.20
N ASN A 117 -38.17 -14.85 21.24
CA ASN A 117 -39.20 -13.85 20.96
C ASN A 117 -38.66 -12.87 19.92
N TRP A 118 -39.58 -12.30 19.12
CA TRP A 118 -39.40 -11.31 18.05
C TRP A 118 -39.13 -11.90 16.66
N MET A 119 -40.16 -11.80 15.83
CA MET A 119 -40.06 -11.79 14.37
C MET A 119 -39.14 -10.64 13.96
N ALA A 120 -37.83 -10.92 13.87
CA ALA A 120 -36.94 -10.10 13.07
C ALA A 120 -37.08 -10.63 11.65
N ASP A 121 -37.43 -9.76 10.70
CA ASP A 121 -37.31 -10.05 9.28
C ASP A 121 -36.01 -10.78 9.02
N ASP A 122 -36.09 -11.90 8.31
CA ASP A 122 -34.97 -12.77 7.96
C ASP A 122 -33.93 -11.92 7.19
N VAL A 123 -32.96 -11.37 7.90
CA VAL A 123 -31.93 -10.51 7.30
C VAL A 123 -31.07 -11.43 6.44
N ASP A 124 -31.33 -11.41 5.13
CA ASP A 124 -30.60 -12.12 4.09
C ASP A 124 -29.10 -11.82 4.23
N CYS A 125 -28.38 -12.68 4.97
CA CYS A 125 -26.97 -12.54 5.31
C CYS A 125 -26.31 -13.92 5.30
N PRO A 126 -25.16 -14.08 4.63
CA PRO A 126 -24.41 -15.34 4.65
C PRO A 126 -24.00 -15.74 6.07
N LEU A 127 -24.14 -17.02 6.42
CA LEU A 127 -23.86 -17.54 7.77
C LEU A 127 -22.39 -17.37 8.19
N GLU A 128 -21.49 -17.30 7.22
CA GLU A 128 -20.06 -17.05 7.40
C GLU A 128 -19.72 -15.56 7.56
N CYS A 129 -20.70 -14.66 7.54
CA CYS A 129 -20.52 -13.22 7.63
C CYS A 129 -21.44 -12.60 8.68
N ASP A 130 -21.11 -11.37 9.09
CA ASP A 130 -21.95 -10.58 9.98
C ASP A 130 -22.54 -9.39 9.23
N CYS A 131 -23.87 -9.24 9.32
CA CYS A 131 -24.62 -8.10 8.80
C CYS A 131 -25.33 -7.39 9.96
N PRO A 132 -24.73 -6.36 10.58
CA PRO A 132 -25.28 -5.73 11.77
C PRO A 132 -26.55 -4.92 11.43
N PRO A 133 -27.66 -5.07 12.18
CA PRO A 133 -28.90 -4.32 11.93
C PRO A 133 -28.75 -2.79 11.98
N ALA A 134 -27.78 -2.28 12.74
CA ALA A 134 -27.47 -0.85 12.81
C ALA A 134 -26.87 -0.30 11.50
N TYR A 135 -26.26 -1.17 10.69
CA TYR A 135 -25.66 -0.83 9.40
C TYR A 135 -26.07 -1.88 8.36
N PRO A 136 -27.35 -1.90 7.94
CA PRO A 136 -27.91 -2.98 7.13
C PRO A 136 -27.26 -3.08 5.75
N THR A 137 -26.57 -2.04 5.27
CA THR A 137 -25.90 -2.03 3.96
C THR A 137 -24.44 -2.51 4.02
N ALA A 138 -23.96 -2.96 5.19
CA ALA A 138 -22.59 -3.42 5.39
C ALA A 138 -22.54 -4.93 5.70
N MET A 139 -21.62 -5.63 5.01
CA MET A 139 -21.38 -7.06 5.21
C MET A 139 -19.92 -7.30 5.62
N TYR A 140 -19.72 -7.88 6.80
CA TYR A 140 -18.40 -8.13 7.39
C TYR A 140 -18.02 -9.60 7.34
N CYS A 141 -17.05 -9.93 6.50
CA CYS A 141 -16.56 -11.29 6.27
C CYS A 141 -15.03 -11.41 6.46
N HIS A 142 -14.38 -10.40 7.04
CA HIS A 142 -12.92 -10.32 7.19
C HIS A 142 -12.35 -11.26 8.26
N ASN A 143 -11.09 -11.66 8.20
CA ASN A 143 -10.42 -12.50 9.22
C ASN A 143 -11.11 -13.84 9.55
N ARG A 144 -11.77 -14.49 8.59
CA ARG A 144 -12.60 -15.70 8.84
C ARG A 144 -12.10 -16.95 8.12
N ASN A 145 -10.88 -16.92 7.58
CA ASN A 145 -10.29 -18.01 6.80
C ASN A 145 -11.12 -18.43 5.58
N LEU A 146 -11.90 -17.50 5.01
CA LEU A 146 -12.72 -17.78 3.84
C LEU A 146 -11.84 -18.13 2.64
N GLN A 147 -12.24 -19.14 1.87
CA GLN A 147 -11.51 -19.58 0.67
C GLN A 147 -12.14 -19.07 -0.63
N HIS A 148 -13.39 -18.61 -0.55
CA HIS A 148 -14.19 -18.09 -1.65
C HIS A 148 -14.97 -16.86 -1.19
N VAL A 149 -15.40 -16.05 -2.16
CA VAL A 149 -16.31 -14.94 -1.90
C VAL A 149 -17.73 -15.51 -1.71
N PRO A 150 -18.38 -15.26 -0.55
CA PRO A 150 -19.76 -15.68 -0.33
C PRO A 150 -20.72 -14.90 -1.22
N TYR A 151 -21.96 -15.37 -1.35
CA TYR A 151 -23.00 -14.60 -2.03
C TYR A 151 -23.18 -13.23 -1.37
N VAL A 152 -23.35 -12.18 -2.19
CA VAL A 152 -23.57 -10.82 -1.69
C VAL A 152 -25.03 -10.41 -1.89
N PRO A 153 -25.80 -10.18 -0.79
CA PRO A 153 -27.18 -9.73 -0.86
C PRO A 153 -27.34 -8.38 -1.58
N SER A 154 -28.48 -8.17 -2.23
CA SER A 154 -28.71 -7.03 -3.13
C SER A 154 -28.67 -5.66 -2.45
N HIS A 155 -29.02 -5.60 -1.16
CA HIS A 155 -29.08 -4.37 -0.38
C HIS A 155 -27.70 -3.91 0.16
N ILE A 156 -26.66 -4.75 0.00
CA ILE A 156 -25.32 -4.45 0.51
C ILE A 156 -24.60 -3.44 -0.41
N LYS A 157 -24.01 -2.44 0.22
CA LYS A 157 -23.19 -1.39 -0.41
C LYS A 157 -21.71 -1.50 -0.06
N TYR A 158 -21.39 -2.09 1.10
CA TYR A 158 -20.03 -2.17 1.62
C TYR A 158 -19.69 -3.62 2.00
N VAL A 159 -18.72 -4.21 1.31
CA VAL A 159 -18.30 -5.60 1.54
C VAL A 159 -16.86 -5.65 2.02
N TYR A 160 -16.66 -6.27 3.19
CA TYR A 160 -15.36 -6.43 3.83
C TYR A 160 -14.91 -7.89 3.84
N LEU A 161 -14.02 -8.26 2.93
CA LEU A 161 -13.51 -9.62 2.71
C LEU A 161 -11.99 -9.73 2.93
N GLN A 162 -11.35 -8.70 3.50
CA GLN A 162 -9.91 -8.67 3.72
C GLN A 162 -9.43 -9.75 4.68
N ARG A 163 -8.12 -10.08 4.61
CA ARG A 163 -7.44 -10.98 5.54
C ARG A 163 -8.10 -12.37 5.60
N ASN A 164 -8.34 -12.93 4.43
CA ASN A 164 -8.85 -14.29 4.28
C ASN A 164 -7.87 -15.12 3.41
N GLN A 165 -8.32 -16.27 2.94
CA GLN A 165 -7.56 -17.17 2.08
C GLN A 165 -8.20 -17.28 0.69
N ILE A 166 -8.89 -16.22 0.25
CA ILE A 166 -9.68 -16.23 -0.98
C ILE A 166 -8.74 -16.31 -2.18
N THR A 167 -8.95 -17.33 -3.02
CA THR A 167 -8.07 -17.58 -4.18
C THR A 167 -8.61 -17.03 -5.50
N GLY A 168 -9.90 -16.73 -5.57
CA GLY A 168 -10.56 -16.26 -6.77
C GLY A 168 -11.93 -15.63 -6.49
N ILE A 169 -12.50 -15.03 -7.52
CA ILE A 169 -13.82 -14.40 -7.49
C ILE A 169 -14.63 -15.01 -8.63
N GLN A 170 -15.63 -15.81 -8.27
CA GLN A 170 -16.51 -16.50 -9.20
C GLN A 170 -17.41 -15.52 -9.97
N GLU A 171 -17.77 -15.88 -11.20
CA GLU A 171 -18.73 -15.08 -11.97
C GLU A 171 -20.09 -15.01 -11.26
N GLY A 172 -20.77 -13.88 -11.38
CA GLY A 172 -22.09 -13.67 -10.81
C GLY A 172 -22.15 -13.33 -9.33
N VAL A 173 -21.05 -13.41 -8.57
CA VAL A 173 -21.10 -13.24 -7.09
C VAL A 173 -21.57 -11.86 -6.64
N PHE A 174 -21.41 -10.84 -7.48
CA PHE A 174 -21.87 -9.47 -7.23
C PHE A 174 -23.07 -9.06 -8.09
N ASP A 175 -23.67 -9.97 -8.85
CA ASP A 175 -24.70 -9.62 -9.86
C ASP A 175 -25.97 -9.03 -9.26
N ASN A 176 -26.32 -9.44 -8.03
CA ASN A 176 -27.50 -8.94 -7.32
C ASN A 176 -27.22 -7.64 -6.56
N ALA A 177 -25.96 -7.38 -6.21
CA ALA A 177 -25.53 -6.23 -5.41
C ALA A 177 -25.01 -5.09 -6.31
N THR A 178 -25.86 -4.58 -7.20
CA THR A 178 -25.47 -3.58 -8.20
C THR A 178 -25.11 -2.22 -7.61
N ASP A 179 -25.54 -1.96 -6.38
CA ASP A 179 -25.30 -0.71 -5.63
C ASP A 179 -24.05 -0.77 -4.74
N LEU A 180 -23.18 -1.78 -4.93
CA LEU A 180 -21.89 -1.84 -4.25
C LEU A 180 -21.08 -0.57 -4.49
N VAL A 181 -20.65 0.03 -3.39
CA VAL A 181 -19.80 1.22 -3.35
C VAL A 181 -18.37 0.79 -3.01
N TRP A 182 -18.18 -0.07 -2.00
CA TRP A 182 -16.86 -0.56 -1.60
C TRP A 182 -16.76 -2.08 -1.67
N VAL A 183 -15.69 -2.56 -2.30
CA VAL A 183 -15.28 -3.96 -2.26
C VAL A 183 -13.86 -4.03 -1.72
N VAL A 184 -13.74 -4.57 -0.50
CA VAL A 184 -12.48 -4.64 0.24
C VAL A 184 -11.97 -6.07 0.28
N LEU A 185 -10.93 -6.38 -0.49
CA LEU A 185 -10.39 -7.73 -0.72
C LEU A 185 -8.88 -7.84 -0.45
N PHE A 186 -8.29 -6.85 0.24
CA PHE A 186 -6.85 -6.84 0.49
C PHE A 186 -6.40 -7.95 1.44
N GLN A 187 -5.13 -8.35 1.37
CA GLN A 187 -4.57 -9.45 2.18
C GLN A 187 -5.35 -10.76 1.96
N ASN A 188 -5.38 -11.22 0.72
CA ASN A 188 -5.94 -12.51 0.29
C ASN A 188 -4.93 -13.23 -0.61
N LYS A 189 -5.35 -14.31 -1.29
CA LYS A 189 -4.53 -15.09 -2.23
C LYS A 189 -5.10 -15.03 -3.65
N LEU A 190 -5.70 -13.91 -4.03
CA LEU A 190 -6.39 -13.78 -5.32
C LEU A 190 -5.41 -13.97 -6.46
N ASN A 191 -5.70 -14.95 -7.32
CA ASN A 191 -4.96 -15.22 -8.54
C ASN A 191 -5.74 -14.67 -9.75
N SER A 192 -5.05 -13.97 -10.65
CA SER A 192 -5.66 -13.37 -11.85
C SER A 192 -6.42 -14.34 -12.75
N GLU A 193 -6.05 -15.63 -12.78
CA GLU A 193 -6.76 -16.67 -13.57
C GLU A 193 -8.08 -17.12 -12.93
N LYS A 194 -8.24 -16.89 -11.62
CA LYS A 194 -9.43 -17.30 -10.86
C LYS A 194 -10.40 -16.14 -10.64
N ILE A 195 -10.21 -15.01 -11.31
CA ILE A 195 -11.15 -13.88 -11.29
C ILE A 195 -11.97 -13.92 -12.57
N GLY A 196 -13.29 -14.04 -12.42
CA GLY A 196 -14.23 -14.00 -13.54
C GLY A 196 -14.08 -12.71 -14.36
N LYS A 197 -14.14 -12.82 -15.70
CA LYS A 197 -13.80 -11.71 -16.61
C LYS A 197 -14.71 -10.50 -16.47
N ASN A 198 -15.97 -10.75 -16.12
CA ASN A 198 -17.04 -9.75 -16.06
C ASN A 198 -17.56 -9.52 -14.64
N VAL A 199 -16.82 -9.95 -13.62
CA VAL A 199 -17.32 -9.97 -12.24
C VAL A 199 -17.63 -8.57 -11.68
N PHE A 200 -16.95 -7.54 -12.17
CA PHE A 200 -17.17 -6.16 -11.74
C PHE A 200 -18.04 -5.34 -12.69
N ILE A 201 -18.41 -5.84 -13.88
CA ILE A 201 -18.98 -5.02 -14.97
C ILE A 201 -20.32 -4.36 -14.60
N LYS A 202 -21.11 -5.01 -13.74
CA LYS A 202 -22.43 -4.53 -13.32
C LYS A 202 -22.38 -3.51 -12.17
N LEU A 203 -21.22 -3.33 -11.53
CA LEU A 203 -21.06 -2.49 -10.34
C LEU A 203 -20.87 -1.02 -10.72
N LYS A 204 -21.91 -0.43 -11.29
CA LYS A 204 -21.87 0.93 -11.85
C LYS A 204 -21.58 2.00 -10.79
N ASN A 205 -21.85 1.73 -9.52
CA ASN A 205 -21.66 2.65 -8.40
C ASN A 205 -20.38 2.38 -7.58
N LEU A 206 -19.51 1.47 -8.05
CA LEU A 206 -18.31 1.08 -7.32
C LEU A 206 -17.30 2.23 -7.24
N ASP A 207 -17.15 2.79 -6.05
CA ASP A 207 -16.23 3.90 -5.73
C ASP A 207 -14.83 3.38 -5.38
N ARG A 208 -14.75 2.29 -4.60
CA ARG A 208 -13.49 1.81 -4.03
C ARG A 208 -13.30 0.31 -4.22
N LEU A 209 -12.15 -0.04 -4.78
CA LEU A 209 -11.76 -1.43 -5.00
C LEU A 209 -10.36 -1.67 -4.44
N TYR A 210 -10.30 -2.45 -3.35
CA TYR A 210 -9.04 -2.74 -2.65
C TYR A 210 -8.63 -4.19 -2.89
N LEU A 211 -7.60 -4.37 -3.71
CA LEU A 211 -7.04 -5.65 -4.12
C LEU A 211 -5.55 -5.78 -3.76
N ASN A 212 -5.03 -4.89 -2.92
CA ASN A 212 -3.63 -4.88 -2.51
C ASN A 212 -3.28 -6.10 -1.64
N HIS A 213 -2.02 -6.53 -1.63
CA HIS A 213 -1.56 -7.75 -0.93
C HIS A 213 -2.34 -9.00 -1.40
N ASN A 214 -2.21 -9.33 -2.68
CA ASN A 214 -2.75 -10.52 -3.32
C ASN A 214 -1.69 -11.12 -4.26
N GLU A 215 -2.07 -12.06 -5.12
CA GLU A 215 -1.18 -12.72 -6.08
C GLU A 215 -1.53 -12.37 -7.54
N LEU A 216 -2.05 -11.16 -7.77
CA LEU A 216 -2.46 -10.73 -9.11
C LEU A 216 -1.24 -10.55 -10.02
N THR A 217 -1.28 -11.14 -11.21
CA THR A 217 -0.26 -10.99 -12.26
C THR A 217 -0.64 -9.97 -13.34
N ARG A 218 -1.92 -9.57 -13.37
CA ARG A 218 -2.50 -8.55 -14.25
C ARG A 218 -3.62 -7.80 -13.54
N ILE A 219 -3.94 -6.62 -14.06
CA ILE A 219 -5.12 -5.85 -13.67
C ILE A 219 -6.38 -6.63 -14.11
N PRO A 220 -7.41 -6.78 -13.25
CA PRO A 220 -8.68 -7.40 -13.65
C PRO A 220 -9.32 -6.70 -14.86
N SER A 221 -9.94 -7.46 -15.75
CA SER A 221 -10.65 -6.90 -16.90
C SER A 221 -11.96 -6.22 -16.50
N ASN A 222 -12.42 -5.28 -17.33
CA ASN A 222 -13.75 -4.67 -17.25
C ASN A 222 -14.08 -4.05 -15.89
N LEU A 223 -13.09 -3.37 -15.29
CA LEU A 223 -13.30 -2.59 -14.09
C LEU A 223 -14.30 -1.44 -14.34
N PRO A 224 -15.22 -1.16 -13.38
CA PRO A 224 -16.14 -0.03 -13.46
C PRO A 224 -15.42 1.30 -13.64
N LYS A 225 -16.01 2.17 -14.47
CA LYS A 225 -15.47 3.51 -14.75
C LYS A 225 -15.70 4.51 -13.61
N SER A 226 -16.58 4.17 -12.67
CA SER A 226 -16.93 4.97 -11.49
C SER A 226 -15.91 4.92 -10.35
N ILE A 227 -14.91 4.03 -10.43
CA ILE A 227 -13.91 3.88 -9.37
C ILE A 227 -13.11 5.16 -9.19
N THR A 228 -13.05 5.66 -7.95
CA THR A 228 -12.26 6.83 -7.57
C THR A 228 -10.98 6.46 -6.81
N ASP A 229 -10.95 5.32 -6.12
CA ASP A 229 -9.80 4.80 -5.35
C ASP A 229 -9.54 3.32 -5.69
N LEU A 230 -8.48 3.07 -6.47
CA LEU A 230 -8.06 1.74 -6.90
C LEU A 230 -6.72 1.36 -6.27
N ARG A 231 -6.72 0.28 -5.48
CA ARG A 231 -5.51 -0.21 -4.79
C ARG A 231 -5.13 -1.61 -5.24
N LEU A 232 -3.99 -1.70 -5.91
CA LEU A 232 -3.43 -2.91 -6.51
C LEU A 232 -1.98 -3.16 -6.07
N GLY A 233 -1.47 -2.42 -5.08
CA GLY A 233 -0.11 -2.57 -4.59
C GLY A 233 0.15 -3.92 -3.91
N HIS A 234 1.42 -4.31 -3.76
CA HIS A 234 1.82 -5.61 -3.20
C HIS A 234 1.16 -6.79 -3.92
N ASN A 235 1.36 -6.85 -5.24
CA ASN A 235 0.93 -7.94 -6.11
C ASN A 235 2.12 -8.35 -7.00
N LYS A 236 1.88 -9.12 -8.06
CA LYS A 236 2.88 -9.57 -9.03
C LYS A 236 2.57 -9.03 -10.44
N ILE A 237 1.93 -7.86 -10.52
CA ILE A 237 1.50 -7.27 -11.79
C ILE A 237 2.73 -6.88 -12.58
N SER A 238 2.90 -7.44 -13.77
CA SER A 238 4.03 -7.14 -14.65
C SER A 238 3.64 -6.35 -15.91
N LYS A 239 2.38 -6.48 -16.35
CA LYS A 239 1.87 -5.84 -17.57
C LYS A 239 0.68 -4.95 -17.26
N ILE A 240 0.72 -3.73 -17.76
CA ILE A 240 -0.40 -2.79 -17.80
C ILE A 240 -0.70 -2.49 -19.27
N SER A 241 -1.94 -2.77 -19.71
CA SER A 241 -2.37 -2.43 -21.06
C SER A 241 -2.75 -0.94 -21.16
N SER A 242 -2.65 -0.36 -22.35
CA SER A 242 -3.13 1.02 -22.60
C SER A 242 -4.63 1.20 -22.31
N SER A 243 -5.41 0.12 -22.33
CA SER A 243 -6.85 0.11 -22.04
C SER A 243 -7.20 -0.24 -20.60
N SER A 244 -6.22 -0.51 -19.72
CA SER A 244 -6.49 -1.03 -18.36
C SER A 244 -7.33 -0.08 -17.50
N PHE A 245 -7.25 1.23 -17.75
CA PHE A 245 -7.97 2.27 -17.01
C PHE A 245 -8.82 3.17 -17.92
N ASP A 246 -9.19 2.67 -19.11
CA ASP A 246 -9.86 3.48 -20.11
C ASP A 246 -11.25 3.98 -19.63
N GLY A 247 -11.49 5.27 -19.80
CA GLY A 247 -12.73 5.93 -19.37
C GLY A 247 -12.88 6.15 -17.86
N MET A 248 -11.89 5.83 -17.02
CA MET A 248 -11.91 6.11 -15.58
C MET A 248 -11.62 7.59 -15.28
N VAL A 249 -12.54 8.47 -15.70
CA VAL A 249 -12.39 9.93 -15.61
C VAL A 249 -12.43 10.45 -14.17
N ASP A 250 -13.04 9.70 -13.26
CA ASP A 250 -13.21 10.05 -11.85
C ASP A 250 -12.16 9.42 -10.94
N LEU A 251 -11.23 8.61 -11.47
CA LEU A 251 -10.16 8.00 -10.70
C LEU A 251 -9.23 9.08 -10.12
N THR A 252 -9.13 9.15 -8.80
CA THR A 252 -8.33 10.16 -8.08
C THR A 252 -7.08 9.59 -7.43
N ASN A 253 -7.12 8.33 -6.99
CA ASN A 253 -6.02 7.64 -6.32
C ASN A 253 -5.77 6.27 -6.97
N LEU A 254 -4.57 6.08 -7.52
CA LEU A 254 -4.13 4.82 -8.10
C LEU A 254 -2.86 4.33 -7.40
N GLN A 255 -2.95 3.17 -6.76
CA GLN A 255 -1.87 2.55 -6.01
C GLN A 255 -1.41 1.24 -6.66
N LEU A 256 -0.18 1.24 -7.18
CA LEU A 256 0.46 0.13 -7.91
C LEU A 256 1.83 -0.22 -7.31
N GLN A 257 2.15 0.27 -6.12
CA GLN A 257 3.44 0.04 -5.45
C GLN A 257 3.73 -1.44 -5.20
N ALA A 258 5.01 -1.83 -5.15
CA ALA A 258 5.43 -3.20 -4.87
C ALA A 258 4.77 -4.21 -5.83
N ASN A 259 5.00 -4.01 -7.12
CA ASN A 259 4.62 -4.90 -8.21
C ASN A 259 5.86 -5.17 -9.09
N GLU A 260 5.67 -5.79 -10.26
CA GLU A 260 6.73 -6.13 -11.19
C GLU A 260 6.63 -5.33 -12.51
N ILE A 261 6.04 -4.14 -12.46
CA ILE A 261 5.73 -3.33 -13.65
C ILE A 261 7.03 -2.76 -14.23
N ASP A 262 7.32 -3.06 -15.49
CA ASP A 262 8.48 -2.52 -16.21
C ASP A 262 8.08 -1.47 -17.26
N ASN A 263 6.81 -1.47 -17.71
CA ASN A 263 6.25 -0.56 -18.70
C ASN A 263 4.75 -0.33 -18.46
N VAL A 264 4.29 0.89 -18.67
CA VAL A 264 2.87 1.28 -18.59
C VAL A 264 2.26 1.76 -19.91
N GLY A 265 3.09 1.95 -20.94
CA GLY A 265 2.67 2.53 -22.22
C GLY A 265 1.84 3.79 -22.04
N GLY A 266 0.66 3.81 -22.67
CA GLY A 266 -0.31 4.91 -22.58
C GLY A 266 -1.40 4.73 -21.51
N ALA A 267 -1.24 3.82 -20.54
CA ALA A 267 -2.32 3.40 -19.64
C ALA A 267 -2.94 4.51 -18.80
N PHE A 268 -2.20 5.59 -18.52
CA PHE A 268 -2.68 6.71 -17.72
C PHE A 268 -3.32 7.84 -18.55
N LYS A 269 -3.35 7.67 -19.87
CA LYS A 269 -4.02 8.62 -20.76
C LYS A 269 -5.51 8.64 -20.46
N GLY A 270 -6.08 9.83 -20.25
CA GLY A 270 -7.51 10.01 -20.02
C GLY A 270 -7.95 9.99 -18.56
N LEU A 271 -7.04 9.77 -17.61
CA LEU A 271 -7.33 9.84 -16.16
C LEU A 271 -7.44 11.30 -15.68
N LYS A 272 -8.51 11.99 -16.07
CA LYS A 272 -8.68 13.45 -15.92
C LYS A 272 -8.74 13.95 -14.47
N SER A 273 -8.99 13.07 -13.50
CA SER A 273 -9.10 13.43 -12.08
C SER A 273 -7.98 12.84 -11.22
N LEU A 274 -7.01 12.14 -11.82
CA LEU A 274 -5.98 11.47 -11.04
C LEU A 274 -5.09 12.50 -10.35
N SER A 275 -5.09 12.45 -9.02
CA SER A 275 -4.33 13.34 -8.15
C SER A 275 -3.11 12.63 -7.57
N ARG A 276 -3.22 11.33 -7.28
CA ARG A 276 -2.14 10.52 -6.70
C ARG A 276 -1.87 9.27 -7.54
N LEU A 277 -0.60 9.08 -7.90
CA LEU A 277 -0.09 7.89 -8.55
C LEU A 277 1.10 7.33 -7.74
N ASP A 278 0.91 6.17 -7.13
CA ASP A 278 1.96 5.44 -6.41
C ASP A 278 2.45 4.23 -7.22
N MET A 279 3.68 4.27 -7.68
CA MET A 279 4.34 3.23 -8.47
C MET A 279 5.72 2.84 -7.90
N ARG A 280 5.99 3.15 -6.63
CA ARG A 280 7.26 2.78 -6.00
C ARG A 280 7.47 1.27 -5.94
N LYS A 281 8.73 0.82 -5.82
CA LYS A 281 9.10 -0.60 -5.75
C LYS A 281 8.55 -1.39 -6.94
N ASN A 282 8.87 -0.93 -8.16
CA ASN A 282 8.56 -1.59 -9.42
C ASN A 282 9.85 -1.80 -10.24
N LYS A 283 9.71 -2.19 -11.52
CA LYS A 283 10.83 -2.46 -12.43
C LYS A 283 10.94 -1.39 -13.53
N LEU A 284 10.40 -0.19 -13.31
CA LEU A 284 10.34 0.87 -14.32
C LEU A 284 11.75 1.34 -14.69
N LYS A 285 12.03 1.43 -16.00
CA LYS A 285 13.27 2.01 -16.54
C LYS A 285 13.14 3.46 -16.97
N LYS A 286 11.90 3.92 -17.17
CA LYS A 286 11.55 5.28 -17.60
C LYS A 286 10.30 5.75 -16.86
N ILE A 287 10.19 7.06 -16.70
CA ILE A 287 8.95 7.68 -16.21
C ILE A 287 7.89 7.60 -17.32
N PRO A 288 6.61 7.35 -17.00
CA PRO A 288 5.54 7.35 -17.99
C PRO A 288 5.43 8.68 -18.75
N ASP A 289 5.46 8.67 -20.09
CA ASP A 289 5.49 9.89 -20.94
C ASP A 289 4.21 10.74 -20.89
N ASN A 290 3.11 10.16 -20.43
CA ASN A 290 1.77 10.77 -20.43
C ASN A 290 1.21 10.80 -19.00
N LEU A 291 1.83 11.61 -18.14
CA LEU A 291 1.30 11.89 -16.81
C LEU A 291 -0.05 12.65 -16.92
N PRO A 292 -1.04 12.34 -16.07
CA PRO A 292 -2.29 13.08 -16.04
C PRO A 292 -2.11 14.56 -15.63
N GLU A 293 -2.90 15.44 -16.23
CA GLU A 293 -2.78 16.90 -16.04
C GLU A 293 -3.06 17.37 -14.60
N ARG A 294 -3.94 16.66 -13.89
CA ARG A 294 -4.32 16.97 -12.50
C ARG A 294 -3.45 16.29 -11.45
N LEU A 295 -2.42 15.56 -11.87
CA LEU A 295 -1.56 14.82 -10.95
C LEU A 295 -0.83 15.78 -10.00
N GLN A 296 -0.93 15.51 -8.70
CA GLN A 296 -0.30 16.28 -7.63
C GLN A 296 0.84 15.51 -6.95
N GLN A 297 0.69 14.19 -6.84
CA GLN A 297 1.60 13.31 -6.13
C GLN A 297 2.06 12.17 -7.04
N LEU A 298 3.36 12.10 -7.29
CA LEU A 298 4.00 11.06 -8.11
C LEU A 298 5.11 10.37 -7.30
N TYR A 299 4.90 9.09 -7.02
CA TYR A 299 5.84 8.27 -6.25
C TYR A 299 6.41 7.16 -7.14
N LEU A 300 7.73 7.22 -7.35
CA LEU A 300 8.49 6.35 -8.25
C LEU A 300 9.76 5.81 -7.58
N GLU A 301 9.83 5.85 -6.25
CA GLU A 301 10.98 5.39 -5.48
C GLU A 301 11.25 3.91 -5.71
N PHE A 302 12.51 3.47 -5.58
CA PHE A 302 12.89 2.05 -5.72
C PHE A 302 12.48 1.48 -7.10
N ASN A 303 12.87 2.16 -8.16
CA ASN A 303 12.74 1.70 -9.53
C ASN A 303 14.12 1.65 -10.19
N HIS A 304 14.16 1.48 -11.52
CA HIS A 304 15.39 1.44 -12.30
C HIS A 304 15.45 2.61 -13.31
N ILE A 305 14.88 3.76 -12.94
CA ILE A 305 14.74 4.91 -13.85
C ILE A 305 16.11 5.55 -14.09
N GLU A 306 16.47 5.70 -15.36
CA GLU A 306 17.77 6.23 -15.78
C GLU A 306 17.69 7.67 -16.32
N SER A 307 16.52 8.09 -16.80
CA SER A 307 16.32 9.43 -17.36
C SER A 307 14.90 9.97 -17.19
N VAL A 308 14.79 11.29 -17.27
CA VAL A 308 13.53 12.03 -17.29
C VAL A 308 13.30 12.60 -18.69
N PRO A 309 12.16 12.35 -19.35
CA PRO A 309 11.85 12.94 -20.65
C PRO A 309 11.79 14.48 -20.62
N LEU A 310 12.23 15.11 -21.72
CA LEU A 310 12.16 16.56 -21.88
C LEU A 310 10.71 17.06 -21.80
N GLY A 311 10.47 18.07 -20.97
CA GLY A 311 9.14 18.67 -20.82
C GLY A 311 8.10 17.74 -20.19
N LEU A 312 8.49 16.62 -19.55
CA LEU A 312 7.54 15.70 -18.93
C LEU A 312 6.59 16.42 -17.95
N PHE A 313 7.17 17.23 -17.06
CA PHE A 313 6.42 17.88 -16.00
C PHE A 313 5.65 19.13 -16.44
N THR A 314 5.88 19.65 -17.65
CA THR A 314 5.06 20.75 -18.18
C THR A 314 3.63 20.29 -18.49
N LYS A 315 3.46 18.98 -18.77
CA LYS A 315 2.14 18.35 -18.97
C LYS A 315 1.38 18.07 -17.67
N ALA A 316 2.05 18.13 -16.52
CA ALA A 316 1.48 17.89 -15.20
C ALA A 316 1.65 19.14 -14.31
N PRO A 317 1.01 20.27 -14.66
CA PRO A 317 1.25 21.56 -14.02
C PRO A 317 0.80 21.62 -12.56
N LYS A 318 0.06 20.63 -12.07
CA LYS A 318 -0.43 20.54 -10.68
C LYS A 318 0.47 19.73 -9.75
N LEU A 319 1.60 19.21 -10.24
CA LEU A 319 2.52 18.43 -9.43
C LEU A 319 3.08 19.24 -8.26
N GLN A 320 3.02 18.64 -7.07
CA GLN A 320 3.51 19.22 -5.82
C GLN A 320 4.56 18.32 -5.15
N PHE A 321 4.41 17.00 -5.27
CA PHE A 321 5.27 16.02 -4.64
C PHE A 321 5.78 15.03 -5.69
N VAL A 322 7.10 15.01 -5.91
CA VAL A 322 7.76 14.07 -6.81
C VAL A 322 8.85 13.33 -6.05
N ARG A 323 8.73 12.01 -5.98
CA ARG A 323 9.73 11.15 -5.33
C ARG A 323 10.31 10.16 -6.32
N LEU A 324 11.61 10.26 -6.50
CA LEU A 324 12.43 9.49 -7.45
C LEU A 324 13.64 8.88 -6.73
N ALA A 325 13.58 8.75 -5.40
CA ALA A 325 14.64 8.15 -4.60
C ALA A 325 14.96 6.71 -5.02
N HIS A 326 16.18 6.25 -4.78
CA HIS A 326 16.59 4.87 -5.11
C HIS A 326 16.30 4.50 -6.58
N ASN A 327 16.82 5.32 -7.50
CA ASN A 327 16.78 5.06 -8.94
C ASN A 327 18.21 5.07 -9.50
N LYS A 328 18.36 5.21 -10.82
CA LYS A 328 19.64 5.21 -11.52
C LYS A 328 19.87 6.53 -12.28
N LEU A 329 19.25 7.62 -11.82
CA LEU A 329 19.35 8.93 -12.48
C LEU A 329 20.80 9.42 -12.47
N THR A 330 21.24 9.92 -13.61
CA THR A 330 22.54 10.61 -13.79
C THR A 330 22.27 11.96 -14.44
N ASP A 331 23.23 12.88 -14.39
CA ASP A 331 23.04 14.20 -14.98
C ASP A 331 22.74 14.15 -16.49
N LYS A 332 23.31 13.19 -17.22
CA LYS A 332 23.03 12.97 -18.65
C LYS A 332 21.57 12.57 -18.90
N GLY A 333 20.94 11.93 -17.92
CA GLY A 333 19.53 11.55 -17.95
C GLY A 333 18.58 12.66 -17.55
N LEU A 334 19.08 13.83 -17.11
CA LEU A 334 18.27 14.96 -16.70
C LEU A 334 18.36 16.10 -17.73
N PRO A 335 17.26 16.43 -18.42
CA PRO A 335 17.20 17.62 -19.24
C PRO A 335 17.41 18.89 -18.40
N ALA A 336 17.98 19.92 -19.02
CA ALA A 336 18.15 21.22 -18.38
C ALA A 336 16.79 21.76 -17.89
N ASN A 337 16.76 22.31 -16.67
CA ASN A 337 15.57 22.90 -16.04
C ASN A 337 14.37 21.95 -15.88
N VAL A 338 14.55 20.62 -15.98
CA VAL A 338 13.42 19.67 -15.92
C VAL A 338 12.64 19.76 -14.60
N PHE A 339 13.31 20.09 -13.48
CA PHE A 339 12.69 20.27 -12.17
C PHE A 339 12.40 21.74 -11.81
N ASN A 340 12.56 22.68 -12.76
CA ASN A 340 12.20 24.08 -12.55
C ASN A 340 10.70 24.28 -12.72
N ILE A 341 9.93 23.74 -11.78
CA ILE A 341 8.47 23.73 -11.77
C ILE A 341 7.99 24.55 -10.59
N SER A 342 7.20 25.59 -10.84
CA SER A 342 6.77 26.55 -9.80
C SER A 342 5.76 25.99 -8.80
N THR A 343 5.10 24.88 -9.13
CA THR A 343 4.12 24.21 -8.27
C THR A 343 4.72 23.15 -7.36
N LEU A 344 5.98 22.76 -7.61
CA LEU A 344 6.64 21.70 -6.85
C LEU A 344 7.00 22.20 -5.44
N VAL A 345 6.62 21.43 -4.43
CA VAL A 345 6.86 21.70 -3.01
C VAL A 345 7.97 20.79 -2.47
N GLU A 346 7.94 19.52 -2.87
CA GLU A 346 8.89 18.50 -2.42
C GLU A 346 9.44 17.72 -3.62
N LEU A 347 10.77 17.60 -3.66
CA LEU A 347 11.50 16.79 -4.62
C LEU A 347 12.48 15.88 -3.90
N ASP A 348 12.30 14.57 -4.06
CA ASP A 348 13.23 13.58 -3.55
C ASP A 348 13.97 12.87 -4.68
N LEU A 349 15.28 13.11 -4.75
CA LEU A 349 16.23 12.53 -5.69
C LEU A 349 17.36 11.77 -4.97
N SER A 350 17.17 11.44 -3.69
CA SER A 350 18.16 10.73 -2.89
C SER A 350 18.49 9.34 -3.46
N HIS A 351 19.66 8.80 -3.12
CA HIS A 351 20.08 7.47 -3.59
C HIS A 351 20.01 7.30 -5.12
N ASN A 352 20.56 8.27 -5.85
CA ASN A 352 20.75 8.21 -7.31
C ASN A 352 22.25 8.30 -7.65
N LYS A 353 22.60 8.71 -8.86
CA LYS A 353 23.98 8.83 -9.36
C LYS A 353 24.24 10.22 -9.94
N LEU A 354 23.67 11.24 -9.34
CA LEU A 354 23.84 12.64 -9.76
C LEU A 354 25.21 13.16 -9.35
N GLU A 355 25.91 13.86 -10.24
CA GLU A 355 27.22 14.48 -9.94
C GLU A 355 27.10 15.98 -9.69
N ARG A 356 25.96 16.58 -10.02
CA ARG A 356 25.66 18.01 -9.77
C ARG A 356 24.25 18.20 -9.21
N ILE A 357 24.07 19.30 -8.50
CA ILE A 357 22.75 19.74 -8.01
C ILE A 357 21.92 20.21 -9.23
N PRO A 358 20.76 19.60 -9.53
CA PRO A 358 19.92 20.02 -10.64
C PRO A 358 19.28 21.39 -10.38
N THR A 359 19.04 22.17 -11.44
CA THR A 359 18.32 23.44 -11.32
C THR A 359 16.87 23.21 -10.91
N VAL A 360 16.45 23.87 -9.83
CA VAL A 360 15.11 23.78 -9.26
C VAL A 360 14.42 25.14 -9.24
N SER A 361 13.09 25.13 -9.06
CA SER A 361 12.35 26.37 -8.89
C SER A 361 12.63 26.99 -7.52
N LYS A 362 12.68 28.33 -7.46
CA LYS A 362 12.75 29.08 -6.20
C LYS A 362 11.56 28.84 -5.26
N ARG A 363 10.48 28.21 -5.74
CA ARG A 363 9.29 27.88 -4.94
C ARG A 363 9.42 26.57 -4.17
N LEU A 364 10.40 25.72 -4.51
CA LEU A 364 10.61 24.43 -3.86
C LEU A 364 10.90 24.63 -2.38
N GLU A 365 10.27 23.84 -1.50
CA GLU A 365 10.46 23.93 -0.05
C GLU A 365 11.38 22.83 0.49
N ASN A 366 11.31 21.62 -0.07
CA ASN A 366 12.10 20.48 0.39
C ASN A 366 12.83 19.79 -0.76
N LEU A 367 14.15 19.69 -0.65
CA LEU A 367 15.00 19.01 -1.63
C LEU A 367 15.88 17.96 -0.95
N TYR A 368 15.73 16.71 -1.38
CA TYR A 368 16.49 15.57 -0.88
C TYR A 368 17.45 15.06 -1.97
N LEU A 369 18.76 15.17 -1.71
CA LEU A 369 19.83 14.78 -2.64
C LEU A 369 20.88 13.89 -1.96
N GLN A 370 20.61 13.39 -0.75
CA GLN A 370 21.56 12.55 -0.02
C GLN A 370 21.89 11.26 -0.77
N ALA A 371 23.08 10.71 -0.52
CA ALA A 371 23.56 9.49 -1.15
C ALA A 371 23.57 9.55 -2.70
N ASN A 372 24.10 10.65 -3.25
CA ASN A 372 24.43 10.80 -4.67
C ASN A 372 25.96 10.84 -4.86
N LYS A 373 26.46 11.44 -5.94
CA LYS A 373 27.88 11.63 -6.23
C LYS A 373 28.23 13.10 -6.46
N ILE A 374 27.53 13.99 -5.77
CA ILE A 374 27.63 15.44 -5.99
C ILE A 374 29.00 15.93 -5.50
N LYS A 375 29.75 16.60 -6.37
CA LYS A 375 31.13 17.05 -6.11
C LYS A 375 31.25 18.56 -5.86
N GLU A 376 30.26 19.32 -6.32
CA GLU A 376 30.29 20.79 -6.28
C GLU A 376 28.95 21.37 -5.84
N PHE A 377 29.02 22.42 -5.03
CA PHE A 377 27.87 23.22 -4.67
C PHE A 377 27.69 24.36 -5.67
N SER A 378 26.57 24.35 -6.42
CA SER A 378 26.25 25.42 -7.36
C SER A 378 25.07 26.26 -6.87
N LEU A 379 25.34 27.54 -6.56
CA LEU A 379 24.31 28.47 -6.11
C LEU A 379 23.28 28.79 -7.21
N SER A 380 23.70 28.74 -8.48
CA SER A 380 22.85 28.99 -9.64
C SER A 380 21.78 27.92 -9.85
N SER A 381 21.92 26.75 -9.24
CA SER A 381 20.88 25.70 -9.23
C SER A 381 19.65 26.10 -8.41
N PHE A 382 19.77 27.09 -7.53
CA PHE A 382 18.68 27.56 -6.66
C PHE A 382 18.18 28.97 -7.01
N CYS A 383 19.09 29.88 -7.37
CA CYS A 383 18.78 31.27 -7.69
C CYS A 383 19.50 31.71 -8.97
N SER A 384 18.74 32.23 -9.96
CA SER A 384 19.32 32.80 -11.19
C SER A 384 19.98 34.17 -10.96
N SER A 385 19.44 34.94 -10.02
CA SER A 385 19.97 36.21 -9.53
C SER A 385 19.60 36.34 -8.06
N ILE A 386 20.38 37.12 -7.31
CA ILE A 386 20.17 37.33 -5.88
C ILE A 386 19.82 38.80 -5.68
N ASP A 387 18.58 39.08 -5.28
CA ASP A 387 18.12 40.41 -4.90
C ASP A 387 17.19 40.34 -3.67
N MET A 388 16.67 41.47 -3.18
CA MET A 388 15.81 41.47 -1.98
C MET A 388 14.53 40.63 -2.15
N THR A 389 14.05 40.44 -3.38
CA THR A 389 12.81 39.75 -3.74
C THR A 389 13.02 38.38 -4.39
N ASN A 390 14.23 38.08 -4.87
CA ASN A 390 14.60 36.87 -5.58
C ASN A 390 15.53 36.01 -4.72
N PHE A 391 14.92 35.11 -3.95
CA PHE A 391 15.58 34.12 -3.10
C PHE A 391 14.77 32.81 -3.12
N SER A 392 15.41 31.72 -2.69
CA SER A 392 14.82 30.38 -2.64
C SER A 392 13.91 30.20 -1.42
N MET A 393 12.79 29.52 -1.60
CA MET A 393 11.85 29.16 -0.53
C MET A 393 12.22 27.85 0.19
N LEU A 394 13.37 27.25 -0.16
CA LEU A 394 13.86 26.03 0.46
C LEU A 394 13.98 26.19 1.98
N ARG A 395 13.41 25.22 2.69
CA ARG A 395 13.48 25.06 4.14
C ARG A 395 14.38 23.89 4.52
N MET A 396 14.42 22.87 3.65
CA MET A 396 15.17 21.64 3.84
C MET A 396 16.03 21.34 2.61
N LEU A 397 17.34 21.14 2.82
CA LEU A 397 18.27 20.62 1.81
C LEU A 397 19.11 19.50 2.45
N ARG A 398 18.98 18.29 1.92
CA ARG A 398 19.80 17.13 2.30
C ARG A 398 20.85 16.86 1.23
N LEU A 399 22.12 17.02 1.57
CA LEU A 399 23.28 16.75 0.72
C LEU A 399 24.24 15.72 1.36
N ASP A 400 23.88 15.14 2.50
CA ASP A 400 24.69 14.16 3.21
C ASP A 400 25.02 12.93 2.35
N ALA A 401 26.15 12.30 2.64
CA ALA A 401 26.66 11.14 1.88
C ALA A 401 26.86 11.44 0.37
N ASN A 402 27.35 12.63 0.05
CA ASN A 402 27.88 12.99 -1.28
C ASN A 402 29.40 13.17 -1.24
N GLU A 403 30.00 13.63 -2.35
CA GLU A 403 31.43 13.93 -2.49
C GLU A 403 31.71 15.43 -2.23
N ILE A 404 30.95 16.04 -1.32
CA ILE A 404 30.98 17.46 -0.94
C ILE A 404 31.07 17.58 0.59
N SER A 405 31.72 18.65 1.07
CA SER A 405 31.80 19.00 2.49
C SER A 405 31.20 20.39 2.78
N ALA A 406 30.96 20.69 4.06
CA ALA A 406 30.43 22.00 4.48
C ALA A 406 31.33 23.19 4.06
N LYS A 407 32.63 22.96 3.82
CA LYS A 407 33.58 24.01 3.39
C LYS A 407 33.39 24.43 1.93
N ASP A 408 32.78 23.57 1.13
CA ASP A 408 32.54 23.81 -0.29
C ASP A 408 31.29 24.66 -0.53
N ILE A 409 30.52 24.95 0.54
CA ILE A 409 29.36 25.83 0.49
C ILE A 409 29.82 27.28 0.66
N PRO A 410 29.65 28.14 -0.36
CA PRO A 410 30.06 29.54 -0.28
C PRO A 410 29.21 30.30 0.76
N ALA A 411 29.80 31.26 1.46
CA ALA A 411 29.11 32.07 2.46
C ALA A 411 27.93 32.85 1.86
N GLU A 412 28.04 33.22 0.57
CA GLU A 412 27.01 33.90 -0.20
C GLU A 412 25.75 33.05 -0.40
N ALA A 413 25.82 31.73 -0.17
CA ALA A 413 24.65 30.85 -0.21
C ALA A 413 23.56 31.30 0.77
N ALA A 414 23.94 31.92 1.90
CA ALA A 414 23.00 32.49 2.87
C ALA A 414 22.07 33.56 2.27
N TYR A 415 22.51 34.28 1.23
CA TYR A 415 21.69 35.31 0.57
C TYR A 415 20.62 34.74 -0.35
N CYS A 416 20.84 33.54 -0.91
CA CYS A 416 19.86 32.84 -1.74
C CYS A 416 18.99 31.88 -0.92
N LEU A 417 19.57 31.11 0.00
CA LEU A 417 18.91 30.08 0.80
C LEU A 417 18.46 30.61 2.17
N ARG A 418 17.88 31.82 2.21
CA ARG A 418 17.58 32.55 3.46
C ARG A 418 16.66 31.82 4.44
N ARG A 419 15.83 30.90 3.94
CA ARG A 419 14.80 30.20 4.71
C ARG A 419 15.24 28.82 5.20
N ILE A 420 16.45 28.40 4.84
CA ILE A 420 16.93 27.08 5.19
C ILE A 420 17.28 27.03 6.68
N ALA A 421 16.73 26.05 7.38
CA ALA A 421 17.05 25.88 8.81
C ALA A 421 18.41 25.19 8.98
N PHE A 422 18.69 24.20 8.12
CA PHE A 422 19.90 23.40 8.15
C PHE A 422 20.22 22.83 6.77
N ILE A 423 21.51 22.72 6.46
CA ILE A 423 22.01 21.96 5.31
C ILE A 423 22.76 20.76 5.87
N ASP A 424 22.20 19.56 5.75
CA ASP A 424 22.90 18.31 6.08
C ASP A 424 23.90 18.02 4.94
N VAL A 425 25.20 17.95 5.23
CA VAL A 425 26.29 17.66 4.27
C VAL A 425 27.22 16.60 4.83
#